data_AF-A0A7Y3MRM1-F1
#
_entry.id   AF-A0A7Y3MRM1-F1
#
_cell.length_a   1.000
_cell.length_b   1.000
_cell.length_c   1.000
_cell.angle_alpha   90.00
_cell.angle_beta   90.00
_cell.angle_gamma   90.00
#
_symmetry.space_group_name_H-M   'P 1'
#
loop_
_entity.id
_entity.type
_entity.pdbx_description
1 polymer ?
#
loop_
_entity_poly.entity_id
_entity_poly.type
_entity_poly.pdbx_seq_one_letter_code
_entity_poly.pdbx_strand_id
1 'polypeptide(L)'
;MALNTEKNSYTVVFAIIMVIVVGSVLAAFASGLKPQIKANERFEKQQNILYAMGVNNNEGPNDVAFVPTDVVEEKFNEFITRQIVIQGDEVMEDDQAY
;
A
#
# COMPACT_ATOMS: atom_id res chain seq x y z
N MET A 1 -2.45 -40.44 32.21
CA MET A 1 -1.82 -39.45 33.11
C MET A 1 -2.28 -38.08 32.67
N ALA A 2 -2.87 -37.29 33.57
CA ALA A 2 -3.31 -35.93 33.24
C ALA A 2 -2.08 -35.05 32.96
N LEU A 3 -2.12 -34.26 31.88
CA LEU A 3 -1.13 -33.22 31.63
C LEU A 3 -1.27 -32.19 32.76
N ASN A 4 -0.22 -32.04 33.57
CA ASN A 4 -0.24 -31.11 34.69
C ASN A 4 0.02 -29.68 34.16
N THR A 5 -1.08 -28.95 33.92
CA THR A 5 -1.12 -27.59 33.38
C THR A 5 -0.67 -26.52 34.37
N GLU A 6 -0.51 -26.85 35.65
CA GLU A 6 -0.08 -25.92 36.71
C GLU A 6 1.45 -25.73 36.77
N LYS A 7 2.20 -26.49 35.98
CA LYS A 7 3.66 -26.34 35.91
C LYS A 7 4.04 -25.13 35.08
N ASN A 8 4.94 -24.29 35.59
CA ASN A 8 5.49 -23.15 34.84
C ASN A 8 6.05 -23.54 33.46
N SER A 9 6.63 -24.74 33.33
CA SER A 9 7.12 -25.25 32.05
C SER A 9 6.01 -25.44 31.00
N TYR A 10 4.80 -25.83 31.43
CA TYR A 10 3.65 -25.97 30.55
C TYR A 10 3.22 -24.60 30.01
N THR A 11 3.14 -23.59 30.89
CA THR A 11 2.79 -22.22 30.50
C THR A 11 3.78 -21.63 29.49
N VAL A 12 5.09 -21.83 29.70
CA VAL A 12 6.12 -21.31 28.80
C VAL A 12 6.01 -21.94 27.40
N VAL A 13 5.89 -23.28 27.31
CA VAL A 13 5.77 -23.97 26.01
C VAL A 13 4.45 -23.61 25.31
N PHE A 14 3.35 -23.54 26.07
CA PHE A 14 2.05 -23.12 25.54
C PHE A 14 2.11 -21.71 24.95
N ALA A 15 2.74 -20.76 25.66
CA ALA A 15 2.90 -19.40 25.17
C ALA A 15 3.71 -19.33 23.87
N ILE A 16 4.80 -20.09 23.76
CA ILE A 16 5.61 -20.16 22.53
C ILE A 16 4.77 -20.65 21.34
N ILE A 17 4.02 -21.74 21.53
CA ILE A 17 3.14 -22.28 20.48
C ILE A 17 2.09 -21.24 20.09
N MET A 18 1.48 -20.58 21.06
CA MET A 18 0.45 -19.57 20.80
C MET A 18 1.01 -18.37 20.01
N VAL A 19 2.22 -17.91 20.32
CA VAL A 19 2.89 -16.84 19.56
C VAL A 19 3.12 -17.25 18.11
N ILE A 20 3.57 -18.48 17.86
CA ILE A 20 3.78 -18.98 16.49
C ILE A 20 2.45 -19.02 15.73
N VAL A 21 1.38 -19.50 16.36
CA VAL A 21 0.05 -19.58 15.74
C VAL A 21 -0.48 -18.18 15.42
N VAL A 22 -0.54 -17.26 16.39
CA VAL A 22 -1.05 -15.90 16.16
C VAL A 22 -0.17 -15.15 15.15
N GLY A 23 1.15 -15.27 15.29
CA GLY A 23 2.12 -14.62 14.42
C GLY A 23 1.99 -15.08 12.97
N SER A 24 1.83 -16.39 12.73
CA SER A 24 1.65 -16.94 11.38
C SER A 24 0.34 -16.49 10.72
N VAL A 25 -0.77 -16.46 11.47
CA VAL A 25 -2.06 -15.97 10.96
C VAL A 25 -1.97 -14.50 10.58
N LEU A 26 -1.46 -13.65 11.48
CA LEU A 26 -1.28 -12.22 11.19
C LEU A 26 -0.33 -11.98 10.01
N ALA A 27 0.76 -12.74 9.93
CA ALA A 27 1.72 -12.65 8.83
C ALA A 27 1.09 -13.04 7.48
N ALA A 28 0.25 -14.08 7.46
CA ALA A 28 -0.46 -14.50 6.25
C ALA A 28 -1.42 -13.40 5.76
N PHE A 29 -2.22 -12.81 6.65
CA PHE A 29 -3.10 -11.69 6.30
C PHE A 29 -2.31 -10.48 5.83
N ALA A 30 -1.29 -10.05 6.59
CA ALA A 30 -0.47 -8.91 6.23
C ALA A 30 0.18 -9.10 4.85
N SER A 31 0.74 -10.29 4.59
CA SER A 31 1.40 -10.58 3.32
C SER A 31 0.41 -10.69 2.15
N GLY A 32 -0.78 -11.27 2.38
CA GLY A 32 -1.80 -11.41 1.35
C GLY A 32 -2.46 -10.09 0.96
N LEU A 33 -2.63 -9.16 1.90
CA LEU A 33 -3.25 -7.86 1.64
C LEU A 33 -2.26 -6.81 1.14
N LYS A 34 -0.96 -6.95 1.44
CA LYS A 34 0.10 -5.99 1.06
C LYS A 34 0.10 -5.61 -0.43
N PRO A 35 -0.08 -6.53 -1.40
CA PRO A 35 -0.12 -6.17 -2.82
C PRO A 35 -1.30 -5.25 -3.17
N GLN A 36 -2.48 -5.52 -2.60
CA GLN A 36 -3.67 -4.70 -2.84
C GLN A 36 -3.54 -3.31 -2.22
N ILE A 37 -2.99 -3.24 -0.99
CA ILE A 37 -2.69 -1.96 -0.34
C ILE A 37 -1.75 -1.13 -1.19
N LYS A 38 -0.64 -1.72 -1.67
CA LYS A 38 0.31 -1.04 -2.55
C LYS A 38 -0.31 -0.56 -3.87
N ALA A 39 -1.21 -1.35 -4.46
CA ALA A 39 -1.90 -0.95 -5.69
C ALA A 39 -2.79 0.29 -5.43
N ASN A 40 -3.51 0.30 -4.31
CA ASN A 40 -4.34 1.45 -3.92
C ASN A 40 -3.50 2.69 -3.61
N GLU A 41 -2.38 2.54 -2.88
CA GLU A 41 -1.43 3.64 -2.64
C GLU A 41 -0.89 4.22 -3.97
N ARG A 42 -0.60 3.35 -4.95
CA ARG A 42 -0.16 3.76 -6.29
C ARG A 42 -1.24 4.59 -7.00
N PHE A 43 -2.48 4.11 -7.00
CA PHE A 43 -3.60 4.81 -7.61
C PHE A 43 -3.88 6.15 -6.93
N GLU A 44 -3.84 6.22 -5.61
CA GLU A 44 -4.01 7.47 -4.86
C GLU A 44 -2.95 8.51 -5.26
N LYS A 45 -1.68 8.09 -5.37
CA LYS A 45 -0.61 8.99 -5.86
C LYS A 45 -0.89 9.49 -7.28
N GLN A 46 -1.28 8.60 -8.19
CA GLN A 46 -1.62 8.98 -9.56
C GLN A 46 -2.83 9.93 -9.61
N GLN A 47 -3.86 9.68 -8.81
CA GLN A 47 -5.03 10.56 -8.67
C GLN A 47 -4.62 11.95 -8.19
N ASN A 48 -3.76 12.03 -7.16
CA ASN A 48 -3.31 13.30 -6.60
C ASN A 48 -2.47 14.10 -7.61
N ILE A 49 -1.59 13.45 -8.36
CA ILE A 49 -0.80 14.10 -9.42
C ILE A 49 -1.72 14.64 -10.52
N LEU A 50 -2.64 13.80 -11.03
CA LEU A 50 -3.60 14.21 -12.06
C LEU A 50 -4.46 15.39 -11.57
N TYR A 51 -4.93 15.33 -10.32
CA TYR A 51 -5.72 16.39 -9.70
C TYR A 51 -4.93 17.70 -9.62
N ALA A 52 -3.66 17.65 -9.22
CA ALA A 52 -2.78 18.82 -9.16
C ALA A 52 -2.47 19.41 -10.55
N MET A 53 -2.47 18.59 -11.60
CA MET A 53 -2.36 19.04 -12.99
C MET A 53 -3.67 19.59 -13.58
N GLY A 54 -4.77 19.56 -12.82
CA GLY A 54 -6.09 19.99 -13.29
C GLY A 54 -6.85 18.94 -14.09
N VAL A 55 -6.35 17.70 -14.15
CA VAL A 55 -7.08 16.55 -14.71
C VAL A 55 -7.89 15.91 -13.58
N ASN A 56 -9.11 16.40 -13.41
CA ASN A 56 -10.04 15.96 -12.38
C ASN A 56 -11.48 16.00 -12.88
N ASN A 57 -12.41 15.49 -12.07
CA ASN A 57 -13.83 15.41 -12.40
C ASN A 57 -14.65 16.44 -11.61
N ASN A 58 -14.05 17.56 -11.22
CA ASN A 58 -14.73 18.59 -10.44
C ASN A 58 -15.89 19.19 -11.26
N GLU A 59 -17.11 19.14 -10.74
CA GLU A 59 -18.29 19.73 -11.41
C GLU A 59 -18.52 21.21 -11.04
N GLY A 60 -17.87 21.69 -9.97
CA GLY A 60 -18.03 23.05 -9.47
C GLY A 60 -16.80 23.60 -8.75
N PRO A 61 -16.82 24.90 -8.39
CA PRO A 61 -15.65 25.62 -7.86
C PRO A 61 -15.18 25.17 -6.47
N ASN A 62 -15.96 24.37 -5.74
CA ASN A 62 -15.60 23.84 -4.41
C ASN A 62 -15.64 22.30 -4.38
N ASP A 63 -15.61 21.65 -5.53
CA ASP A 63 -15.66 20.20 -5.63
C ASP A 63 -14.25 19.57 -5.58
N VAL A 64 -14.17 18.38 -5.01
CA VAL A 64 -12.94 17.57 -4.96
C VAL A 64 -13.29 16.17 -5.44
N ALA A 65 -13.32 16.03 -6.76
CA ALA A 65 -13.61 14.80 -7.46
C ALA A 65 -12.38 14.33 -8.24
N PHE A 66 -11.73 13.29 -7.73
CA PHE A 66 -10.59 12.65 -8.39
C PHE A 66 -11.03 11.82 -9.61
N VAL A 67 -10.09 11.56 -10.52
CA VAL A 67 -10.28 10.58 -11.59
C VAL A 67 -10.49 9.18 -10.96
N PRO A 68 -11.54 8.42 -11.31
CA PRO A 68 -11.81 7.10 -10.74
C PRO A 68 -10.66 6.10 -10.87
N THR A 69 -10.51 5.22 -9.88
CA THR A 69 -9.39 4.26 -9.79
C THR A 69 -9.36 3.21 -10.90
N ASP A 70 -10.49 2.96 -11.57
CA ASP A 70 -10.61 2.04 -12.70
C ASP A 70 -10.02 2.60 -14.00
N VAL A 71 -9.89 3.92 -14.12
CA VAL A 71 -9.33 4.60 -15.32
C VAL A 71 -8.11 5.48 -15.03
N VAL A 72 -7.72 5.63 -13.75
CA VAL A 72 -6.63 6.53 -13.33
C VAL A 72 -5.31 6.19 -14.00
N GLU A 73 -4.96 4.90 -14.13
CA GLU A 73 -3.69 4.47 -14.71
C GLU A 73 -3.60 4.81 -16.19
N GLU A 74 -4.68 4.62 -16.94
CA GLU A 74 -4.76 5.00 -18.35
C GLU A 74 -4.57 6.52 -18.51
N LYS A 75 -5.28 7.31 -17.69
CA LYS A 75 -5.16 8.77 -17.70
C LYS A 75 -3.78 9.24 -17.26
N PHE A 76 -3.18 8.59 -16.29
CA PHE A 76 -1.83 8.91 -15.86
C PHE A 76 -0.83 8.71 -17.00
N ASN A 77 -0.90 7.59 -17.71
CA ASN A 77 -0.02 7.32 -18.85
C ASN A 77 -0.30 8.22 -20.07
N GLU A 78 -1.53 8.69 -20.24
CA GLU A 78 -1.90 9.66 -21.29
C GLU A 78 -1.22 11.02 -21.06
N PHE A 79 -1.21 11.51 -19.81
CA PHE A 79 -0.74 12.86 -19.48
C PHE A 79 0.71 12.92 -18.98
N ILE A 80 1.21 11.89 -18.29
CA ILE A 80 2.55 11.82 -17.74
C ILE A 80 3.46 11.04 -18.68
N THR A 81 4.19 11.78 -19.50
CA THR A 81 5.05 11.21 -20.57
C THR A 81 6.49 10.96 -20.13
N ARG A 82 6.98 11.68 -19.11
CA ARG A 82 8.31 11.52 -18.54
C ARG A 82 8.29 11.77 -17.04
N GLN A 83 9.13 11.03 -16.35
CA GLN A 83 9.30 11.08 -14.91
C GLN A 83 10.79 11.00 -14.62
N ILE A 84 11.29 11.89 -13.75
CA ILE A 84 12.72 12.01 -13.46
C ILE A 84 12.95 12.19 -11.97
N VAL A 85 14.05 11.61 -11.49
CA VAL A 85 14.60 11.84 -10.15
C VAL A 85 15.86 12.69 -10.31
N ILE A 86 15.92 13.81 -9.57
CA ILE A 86 17.07 14.72 -9.57
C ILE A 86 17.77 14.62 -8.21
N GLN A 87 19.04 14.22 -8.22
CA GLN A 87 19.91 14.16 -7.03
C GLN A 87 21.18 14.97 -7.28
N GLY A 88 21.17 16.24 -6.84
CA GLY A 88 22.26 17.17 -7.15
C GLY A 88 22.31 17.44 -8.66
N ASP A 89 23.44 17.11 -9.28
CA ASP A 89 23.66 17.24 -10.73
C ASP A 89 23.21 15.99 -11.52
N GLU A 90 22.88 14.89 -10.84
CA GLU A 90 22.43 13.66 -11.49
C GLU A 90 20.93 13.70 -11.78
N VAL A 91 20.58 13.52 -13.05
CA VAL A 91 19.20 13.38 -13.53
C VAL A 91 19.02 11.96 -14.06
N MET A 92 18.09 11.23 -13.47
CA MET A 92 17.75 9.86 -13.88
C MET A 92 16.29 9.80 -14.30
N GLU A 93 15.98 9.16 -15.43
CA GLU A 93 14.61 8.82 -15.78
C GLU A 93 14.17 7.58 -14.99
N ASP A 94 13.00 7.67 -14.35
CA ASP A 94 12.39 6.62 -13.53
C ASP A 94 10.88 6.67 -13.72
N ASP A 95 10.29 5.61 -14.25
CA ASP A 95 8.85 5.49 -14.50
C ASP A 95 8.01 5.34 -13.22
N GLN A 96 8.66 5.25 -12.07
CA GLN A 96 8.10 5.23 -10.72
C GLN A 96 8.66 6.38 -9.85
N ALA A 97 8.98 7.54 -10.44
CA ALA A 97 9.51 8.68 -9.68
C ALA A 97 8.50 9.34 -8.70
N TYR A 98 7.27 8.82 -8.58
CA TYR A 98 6.19 9.34 -7.73
C TYR A 98 5.97 8.58 -6.39
#